data_AF-A0A1R3K048-F1
#
_entry.id   AF-A0A1R3K048-F1
#
_cell.length_a   1.000
_cell.length_b   1.000
_cell.length_c   1.000
_cell.angle_alpha   90.00
_cell.angle_beta   90.00
_cell.angle_gamma   90.00
#
_symmetry.space_group_name_H-M   'P 1'
#
loop_
_entity.id
_entity.type
_entity.pdbx_description
1 polymer ?
#
loop_
_entity_poly.entity_id
_entity_poly.type
_entity_poly.pdbx_seq_one_letter_code
_entity_poly.pdbx_strand_id
1 'polypeptide(L)'
;MTKVFSIVFLLLCFLLIAEAGETCKPSGKIKGTKPPKGQCNQDHGSECCKEGEYYNIYKCSPPVSGHTKAILTLNGFGPNDDGGGPSECDNQYHDDNDPIVALSTGWFNKKKRCHKYINIHGNGKSVKAKVVDECDSTMGCDKVHDYQPPCDNNIVDASKAVWEALGVPENDRDCFLVAEAGDTCKPSGKVKGKKPPGNQCNHENDSDCCKEGEYYNIYKCSPPVTSHTKATLTENSFEPGGDGGGPSECDNQYHNDNDPIVALSTGWFNNKKRCHKYINIHGNGKSVKAKVVDECDSTMGCDNDHAYQPPCDNNIVDASKAVWEALGIPKDDSRRECFLDVEARPNHTSTCKPSGKLKGKRPPNGCTKDSNCCKQGKLYDIYKCSPQVSNHTKATLTLNEFESNVDGGTPCECDGKFHLDKEHIVAISTGWYNKGSRCLNYINIYGNGKSVKAKVVDECDSTMGCDEDHDFQPPCANDVVAASKAVWAALGVPKDQRGKMEIQWSDA
;
A
#
# COMPACT_ATOMS: atom_id res chain seq x y z
N MET A 1 20.14 63.51 -33.82
CA MET A 1 18.90 62.86 -34.27
C MET A 1 19.20 61.37 -34.25
N THR A 2 18.57 60.48 -33.49
CA THR A 2 17.16 60.31 -33.13
C THR A 2 17.10 59.38 -31.90
N LYS A 3 15.97 59.44 -31.17
CA LYS A 3 15.55 58.80 -29.89
C LYS A 3 15.94 57.30 -29.73
N VAL A 4 15.97 56.71 -28.53
CA VAL A 4 14.78 56.12 -27.84
C VAL A 4 15.11 55.61 -26.41
N PHE A 5 14.25 56.03 -25.48
CA PHE A 5 13.66 55.39 -24.28
C PHE A 5 14.40 54.35 -23.41
N SER A 6 14.48 54.69 -22.11
CA SER A 6 13.86 54.00 -20.97
C SER A 6 13.93 52.46 -20.91
N ILE A 7 14.83 51.94 -20.06
CA ILE A 7 14.66 50.62 -19.43
C ILE A 7 14.40 50.86 -17.94
N VAL A 8 13.13 50.69 -17.60
CA VAL A 8 12.53 50.61 -16.29
C VAL A 8 12.93 49.28 -15.64
N PHE A 9 13.33 49.34 -14.37
CA PHE A 9 13.09 48.33 -13.32
C PHE A 9 12.91 46.88 -13.81
N LEU A 10 13.98 46.08 -13.85
CA LEU A 10 13.85 44.62 -13.81
C LEU A 10 14.21 44.12 -12.41
N LEU A 11 13.19 43.58 -11.78
CA LEU A 11 13.10 43.13 -10.40
C LEU A 11 14.23 42.18 -9.97
N LEU A 12 14.69 42.41 -8.73
CA LEU A 12 15.07 41.36 -7.80
C LEU A 12 13.97 40.30 -7.76
N CYS A 13 14.21 39.16 -8.42
CA CYS A 13 13.48 37.93 -8.18
C CYS A 13 14.32 36.74 -8.68
N PHE A 14 15.55 36.62 -8.17
CA PHE A 14 16.16 35.29 -8.08
C PHE A 14 15.43 34.57 -6.95
N LEU A 15 14.35 33.91 -7.36
CA LEU A 15 13.64 32.90 -6.62
C LEU A 15 14.66 31.96 -5.96
N LEU A 16 14.68 32.01 -4.63
CA LEU A 16 14.97 30.83 -3.84
C LEU A 16 14.06 29.73 -4.38
N ILE A 17 14.62 28.82 -5.17
CA ILE A 17 13.98 27.54 -5.43
C ILE A 17 14.05 26.82 -4.08
N ALA A 18 13.02 27.02 -3.27
CA ALA A 18 12.73 26.13 -2.16
C ALA A 18 12.46 24.76 -2.79
N GLU A 19 13.33 23.81 -2.51
CA GLU A 19 13.13 22.41 -2.88
C GLU A 19 11.80 21.94 -2.27
N ALA A 20 10.77 21.89 -3.10
CA ALA A 20 9.51 21.27 -2.75
C ALA A 20 9.71 19.75 -2.80
N GLY A 21 9.81 19.11 -1.63
CA GLY A 21 9.73 17.66 -1.54
C GLY A 21 10.42 16.94 -0.38
N GLU A 22 10.90 17.60 0.68
CA GLU A 22 11.47 16.86 1.81
C GLU A 22 10.37 16.36 2.77
N THR A 23 10.17 15.04 2.80
CA THR A 23 9.59 14.33 3.94
C THR A 23 10.43 14.62 5.20
N CYS A 24 9.77 14.79 6.36
CA CYS A 24 10.50 15.07 7.61
C CYS A 24 11.45 13.92 7.96
N LYS A 25 12.76 14.21 7.99
CA LYS A 25 13.81 13.25 8.34
C LYS A 25 14.16 13.35 9.83
N PRO A 26 14.67 12.26 10.45
CA PRO A 26 15.23 12.32 11.80
C PRO A 26 16.27 13.44 11.93
N SER A 27 16.13 14.26 12.96
CA SER A 27 17.03 15.35 13.31
C SER A 27 18.23 14.88 14.15
N GLY A 28 18.18 13.66 14.66
CA GLY A 28 19.22 13.05 15.49
C GLY A 28 18.73 11.78 16.16
N LYS A 29 19.49 11.31 17.15
CA LYS A 29 19.09 10.23 18.05
C LYS A 29 19.44 10.58 19.50
N ILE A 30 18.65 10.10 20.45
CA ILE A 30 19.00 10.10 21.87
C ILE A 30 19.23 8.67 22.35
N LYS A 31 20.08 8.50 23.36
CA LYS A 31 20.37 7.20 23.96
C LYS A 31 19.51 7.02 25.21
N GLY A 32 18.72 5.96 25.26
CA GLY A 32 17.88 5.61 26.40
C GLY A 32 18.69 5.29 27.65
N THR A 33 18.18 5.76 28.79
CA THR A 33 18.68 5.42 30.12
C THR A 33 17.64 4.62 30.87
N LYS A 34 18.07 3.67 31.70
CA LYS A 34 17.17 2.90 32.54
C LYS A 34 16.38 3.83 33.49
N PRO A 35 15.04 3.80 33.49
CA PRO A 35 14.25 4.57 34.44
C PRO A 35 14.56 4.12 35.87
N PRO A 36 14.63 5.04 36.85
CA PRO A 36 14.55 4.68 38.26
C PRO A 36 13.24 3.93 38.54
N LYS A 37 13.28 3.01 39.52
CA LYS A 37 12.13 2.15 39.85
C LYS A 37 10.88 3.00 40.16
N GLY A 38 9.81 2.79 39.40
CA GLY A 38 8.52 3.48 39.57
C GLY A 38 8.46 4.91 39.04
N GLN A 39 9.42 5.34 38.21
CA GLN A 39 9.43 6.68 37.59
C GLN A 39 9.05 6.67 36.10
N CYS A 40 8.71 5.52 35.55
CA CYS A 40 8.09 5.43 34.23
C CYS A 40 6.68 4.92 34.40
N ASN A 41 5.70 5.73 33.98
CA ASN A 41 4.31 5.32 33.91
C ASN A 41 4.11 4.46 32.67
N GLN A 42 3.55 3.26 32.86
CA GLN A 42 3.23 2.30 31.80
C GLN A 42 1.72 2.15 31.58
N ASP A 43 0.92 3.03 32.18
CA ASP A 43 -0.51 3.10 31.92
C ASP A 43 -0.77 3.31 30.42
N HIS A 44 -1.91 2.81 29.95
CA HIS A 44 -2.33 2.86 28.53
C HIS A 44 -1.30 2.34 27.51
N GLY A 45 -0.43 1.41 27.91
CA GLY A 45 0.55 0.79 27.02
C GLY A 45 1.81 1.61 26.77
N SER A 46 2.01 2.68 27.56
CA SER A 46 3.19 3.55 27.48
C SER A 46 4.50 2.79 27.72
N GLU A 47 5.45 2.93 26.79
CA GLU A 47 6.76 2.27 26.86
C GLU A 47 7.75 3.06 27.72
N CYS A 48 8.66 2.34 28.37
CA CYS A 48 9.80 2.95 29.05
C CYS A 48 11.06 2.84 28.20
N CYS A 49 11.89 3.88 28.22
CA CYS A 49 13.17 3.83 27.56
C CYS A 49 14.06 2.69 28.08
N LYS A 50 14.68 1.97 27.15
CA LYS A 50 15.59 0.86 27.41
C LYS A 50 17.02 1.38 27.48
N GLU A 51 17.77 0.89 28.47
CA GLU A 51 19.16 1.29 28.66
C GLU A 51 20.01 0.91 27.44
N GLY A 52 20.67 1.89 26.85
CA GLY A 52 21.59 1.64 25.73
C GLY A 52 20.96 1.70 24.34
N GLU A 53 19.63 1.70 24.24
CA GLU A 53 18.92 1.83 22.97
C GLU A 53 18.96 3.26 22.43
N TYR A 54 18.80 3.42 21.11
CA TYR A 54 18.83 4.73 20.45
C TYR A 54 17.50 5.04 19.79
N TYR A 55 16.85 6.10 20.24
CA TYR A 55 15.57 6.59 19.74
C TYR A 55 15.79 7.75 18.77
N ASN A 56 15.05 7.78 17.67
CA ASN A 56 15.10 8.90 16.74
C ASN A 56 14.44 10.13 17.36
N ILE A 57 14.94 11.31 17.03
CA ILE A 57 14.31 12.59 17.38
C ILE A 57 14.03 13.42 16.14
N TYR A 58 13.03 14.27 16.20
CA TYR A 58 12.51 15.04 15.07
C TYR A 58 12.16 16.47 15.48
N LYS A 59 12.72 17.44 14.76
CA LYS A 59 12.34 18.87 14.88
C LYS A 59 11.24 19.29 13.90
N CYS A 60 10.73 18.34 13.14
CA CYS A 60 9.72 18.55 12.11
C CYS A 60 8.65 17.47 12.21
N SER A 61 7.57 17.68 11.48
CA SER A 61 6.51 16.71 11.23
C SER A 61 6.20 16.72 9.74
N PRO A 62 5.53 15.69 9.19
CA PRO A 62 5.13 15.68 7.79
C PRO A 62 4.33 16.93 7.38
N PRO A 63 4.41 17.37 6.10
CA PRO A 63 3.66 18.53 5.64
C PRO A 63 2.15 18.38 5.87
N VAL A 64 1.52 19.44 6.38
CA VAL A 64 0.06 19.47 6.57
C VAL A 64 -0.63 19.71 5.22
N SER A 65 -1.54 18.81 4.85
CA SER A 65 -2.44 18.90 3.69
C SER A 65 -3.91 18.69 4.11
N GLY A 66 -4.84 18.75 3.14
CA GLY A 66 -6.25 18.42 3.38
C GLY A 66 -6.48 16.97 3.84
N HIS A 67 -5.50 16.08 3.63
CA HIS A 67 -5.52 14.66 4.03
C HIS A 67 -4.23 14.29 4.77
N THR A 68 -3.87 15.07 5.79
CA THR A 68 -2.67 14.80 6.61
C THR A 68 -2.87 13.47 7.34
N LYS A 69 -1.98 12.50 7.09
CA LYS A 69 -2.00 11.21 7.79
C LYS A 69 -1.29 11.34 9.13
N ALA A 70 -1.90 10.81 10.18
CA ALA A 70 -1.33 10.73 11.51
C ALA A 70 -1.58 9.35 12.13
N ILE A 71 -0.74 9.00 13.09
CA ILE A 71 -0.98 7.91 14.02
C ILE A 71 -1.68 8.52 15.23
N LEU A 72 -2.83 7.97 15.61
CA LEU A 72 -3.55 8.35 16.81
C LEU A 72 -3.20 7.37 17.91
N THR A 73 -2.76 7.87 19.04
CA THR A 73 -2.38 7.11 20.25
C THR A 73 -3.30 7.52 21.37
N LEU A 74 -3.58 6.60 22.30
CA LEU A 74 -4.33 6.94 23.51
C LEU A 74 -3.36 7.62 24.49
N ASN A 75 -3.81 8.73 25.08
CA ASN A 75 -3.06 9.44 26.10
C ASN A 75 -4.02 10.02 27.12
N GLY A 76 -3.68 9.90 28.39
CA GLY A 76 -4.37 10.57 29.49
C GLY A 76 -3.77 11.96 29.74
N PHE A 77 -4.65 12.94 29.91
CA PHE A 77 -4.31 14.34 30.16
C PHE A 77 -4.61 14.78 31.61
N GLY A 78 -5.07 13.84 32.44
CA GLY A 78 -5.37 14.05 33.84
C GLY A 78 -4.15 13.93 34.75
N PRO A 79 -4.33 14.23 36.05
CA PRO A 79 -3.24 14.15 37.01
C PRO A 79 -2.86 12.68 37.29
N ASN A 80 -1.57 12.38 37.12
CA ASN A 80 -0.95 11.05 37.26
C ASN A 80 -1.25 10.06 36.13
N ASP A 81 -1.80 10.53 35.00
CA ASP A 81 -1.91 9.71 33.79
C ASP A 81 -0.55 9.64 33.05
N ASP A 82 -0.53 8.96 31.92
CA ASP A 82 0.67 8.67 31.12
C ASP A 82 1.18 9.84 30.27
N GLY A 83 0.39 10.89 30.06
CA GLY A 83 0.83 12.14 29.41
C GLY A 83 1.79 13.00 30.25
N GLY A 84 2.06 12.58 31.49
CA GLY A 84 3.05 13.18 32.38
C GLY A 84 2.59 14.48 33.04
N GLY A 85 3.27 15.59 32.72
CA GLY A 85 3.06 16.90 33.36
C GLY A 85 1.80 17.64 32.88
N PRO A 86 1.47 18.81 33.49
CA PRO A 86 0.39 19.65 32.99
C PRO A 86 0.66 20.11 31.55
N SER A 87 -0.38 20.18 30.71
CA SER A 87 -0.23 20.37 29.27
C SER A 87 0.40 21.70 28.87
N GLU A 88 1.24 21.67 27.84
CA GLU A 88 2.18 22.75 27.52
C GLU A 88 1.50 24.05 27.05
N CYS A 89 0.25 23.98 26.58
CA CYS A 89 -0.47 25.17 26.11
C CYS A 89 -0.92 26.10 27.26
N ASP A 90 -1.30 25.56 28.41
CA ASP A 90 -1.89 26.32 29.52
C ASP A 90 -1.40 25.92 30.92
N ASN A 91 -0.47 24.97 31.02
CA ASN A 91 0.08 24.40 32.26
C ASN A 91 -1.00 23.84 33.19
N GLN A 92 -2.01 23.18 32.62
CA GLN A 92 -3.10 22.55 33.37
C GLN A 92 -3.29 21.09 32.94
N TYR A 93 -3.82 20.28 33.85
CA TYR A 93 -4.38 18.97 33.52
C TYR A 93 -5.77 19.16 32.91
N HIS A 94 -6.17 18.25 32.03
CA HIS A 94 -7.46 18.27 31.34
C HIS A 94 -8.23 16.97 31.61
N ASP A 95 -9.54 16.99 31.40
CA ASP A 95 -10.40 15.82 31.56
C ASP A 95 -10.37 14.96 30.28
N ASP A 96 -10.08 13.67 30.40
CA ASP A 96 -10.03 12.76 29.25
C ASP A 96 -11.39 12.52 28.58
N ASN A 97 -12.48 12.94 29.23
CA ASN A 97 -13.82 12.97 28.65
C ASN A 97 -14.03 14.17 27.71
N ASP A 98 -13.11 15.13 27.67
CA ASP A 98 -13.10 16.20 26.66
C ASP A 98 -12.32 15.75 25.41
N PRO A 99 -12.79 16.08 24.19
CA PRO A 99 -12.07 15.75 22.96
C PRO A 99 -10.84 16.67 22.80
N ILE A 100 -9.70 16.21 23.30
CA ILE A 100 -8.43 16.95 23.34
C ILE A 100 -7.29 16.09 22.83
N VAL A 101 -6.21 16.76 22.38
CA VAL A 101 -5.04 16.09 21.81
C VAL A 101 -3.72 16.80 22.12
N ALA A 102 -2.64 16.03 22.11
CA ALA A 102 -1.27 16.49 21.91
C ALA A 102 -0.83 16.26 20.46
N LEU A 103 0.03 17.14 19.93
CA LEU A 103 0.57 16.99 18.57
C LEU A 103 2.08 16.82 18.61
N SER A 104 2.63 16.00 17.71
CA SER A 104 4.08 15.96 17.48
C SER A 104 4.67 17.36 17.28
N THR A 105 5.90 17.56 17.75
CA THR A 105 6.60 18.88 17.80
C THR A 105 6.45 19.73 16.53
N GLY A 106 6.62 19.14 15.35
CA GLY A 106 6.54 19.88 14.10
C GLY A 106 5.12 20.39 13.79
N TRP A 107 4.09 19.62 14.11
CA TRP A 107 2.69 20.02 13.96
C TRP A 107 2.25 20.98 15.05
N PHE A 108 2.67 20.74 16.30
CA PHE A 108 2.42 21.65 17.42
C PHE A 108 2.95 23.07 17.13
N ASN A 109 4.09 23.15 16.43
CA ASN A 109 4.62 24.36 15.81
C ASN A 109 4.82 25.49 16.83
N LYS A 110 5.59 25.21 17.88
CA LYS A 110 5.97 26.19 18.92
C LYS A 110 4.75 26.89 19.51
N LYS A 111 3.79 26.12 20.01
CA LYS A 111 2.50 26.58 20.57
C LYS A 111 1.55 27.29 19.60
N LYS A 112 1.90 27.43 18.31
CA LYS A 112 1.00 28.10 17.34
C LYS A 112 -0.28 27.30 17.08
N ARG A 113 -0.32 26.01 17.42
CA ARG A 113 -1.53 25.17 17.38
C ARG A 113 -2.30 25.13 18.69
N CYS A 114 -1.78 25.70 19.79
CA CYS A 114 -2.47 25.70 21.07
C CYS A 114 -3.88 26.24 21.00
N HIS A 115 -4.80 25.50 21.63
CA HIS A 115 -6.23 25.77 21.73
C HIS A 115 -6.97 25.89 20.39
N LYS A 116 -6.32 25.55 19.29
CA LYS A 116 -6.97 25.41 17.99
C LYS A 116 -7.58 24.03 17.89
N TYR A 117 -8.67 23.96 17.14
CA TYR A 117 -9.32 22.69 16.86
C TYR A 117 -8.76 22.08 15.59
N ILE A 118 -8.62 20.77 15.61
CA ILE A 118 -8.38 19.93 14.43
C ILE A 118 -9.57 19.00 14.23
N ASN A 119 -9.79 18.58 12.99
CA ASN A 119 -10.73 17.51 12.69
C ASN A 119 -9.93 16.22 12.52
N ILE A 120 -10.29 15.20 13.29
CA ILE A 120 -9.67 13.88 13.30
C ILE A 120 -10.66 12.94 12.63
N HIS A 121 -10.20 12.17 11.65
CA HIS A 121 -11.04 11.29 10.82
C HIS A 121 -10.54 9.85 10.90
N GLY A 122 -11.30 8.97 11.54
CA GLY A 122 -10.93 7.58 11.78
C GLY A 122 -12.17 6.70 11.92
N ASN A 123 -12.05 5.42 11.54
CA ASN A 123 -13.12 4.42 11.68
C ASN A 123 -14.48 4.89 11.08
N GLY A 124 -14.43 5.52 9.90
CA GLY A 124 -15.61 6.08 9.22
C GLY A 124 -16.29 7.27 9.94
N LYS A 125 -15.75 7.74 11.07
CA LYS A 125 -16.27 8.85 11.86
C LYS A 125 -15.30 10.04 11.86
N SER A 126 -15.79 11.16 12.39
CA SER A 126 -14.99 12.36 12.57
C SER A 126 -15.26 13.00 13.92
N VAL A 127 -14.21 13.46 14.58
CA VAL A 127 -14.30 14.23 15.83
C VAL A 127 -13.49 15.50 15.72
N LYS A 128 -14.00 16.57 16.31
CA LYS A 128 -13.32 17.84 16.40
C LYS A 128 -12.66 17.93 17.78
N ALA A 129 -11.33 17.94 17.83
CA ALA A 129 -10.57 17.91 19.07
C ALA A 129 -9.73 19.18 19.24
N LYS A 130 -9.55 19.63 20.48
CA LYS A 130 -8.76 20.82 20.83
C LYS A 130 -7.31 20.42 21.13
N VAL A 131 -6.36 21.09 20.49
CA VAL A 131 -4.93 20.89 20.81
C VAL A 131 -4.64 21.56 22.15
N VAL A 132 -4.20 20.77 23.12
CA VAL A 132 -3.86 21.23 24.47
C VAL A 132 -2.38 21.02 24.82
N ASP A 133 -1.69 20.14 24.09
CA ASP A 133 -0.34 19.73 24.46
C ASP A 133 0.59 19.45 23.27
N GLU A 134 1.87 19.27 23.57
CA GLU A 134 2.91 18.79 22.67
C GLU A 134 3.30 17.35 23.00
N CYS A 135 3.29 16.48 22.00
CA CYS A 135 3.95 15.18 22.05
C CYS A 135 5.42 15.41 21.64
N ASP A 136 6.32 15.57 22.61
CA ASP A 136 7.71 15.99 22.36
C ASP A 136 8.45 14.94 21.51
N SER A 137 8.72 15.29 20.26
CA SER A 137 9.45 14.45 19.32
C SER A 137 10.96 14.72 19.35
N THR A 138 11.42 15.68 20.14
CA THR A 138 12.81 16.15 20.21
C THR A 138 13.58 15.61 21.41
N MET A 139 12.88 15.25 22.47
CA MET A 139 13.41 14.79 23.75
C MET A 139 12.56 13.64 24.30
N GLY A 140 13.06 12.99 25.34
CA GLY A 140 12.50 11.79 25.95
C GLY A 140 13.55 11.06 26.77
N CYS A 141 13.20 9.94 27.37
CA CYS A 141 14.08 9.13 28.23
C CYS A 141 14.68 9.89 29.42
N ASP A 142 14.00 10.93 29.89
CA ASP A 142 14.43 11.73 31.02
C ASP A 142 13.28 11.94 32.01
N LYS A 143 13.59 12.53 33.16
CA LYS A 143 12.61 12.74 34.24
C LYS A 143 11.44 13.66 33.84
N VAL A 144 11.63 14.57 32.88
CA VAL A 144 10.57 15.51 32.49
C VAL A 144 9.51 14.80 31.64
N HIS A 145 9.93 13.78 30.90
CA HIS A 145 9.07 12.96 30.03
C HIS A 145 8.80 11.59 30.65
N ASP A 146 8.84 11.46 31.98
CA ASP A 146 8.62 10.22 32.73
C ASP A 146 9.39 9.00 32.19
N TYR A 147 10.59 9.24 31.65
CA TYR A 147 11.45 8.25 31.01
C TYR A 147 10.79 7.48 29.85
N GLN A 148 9.73 8.00 29.25
CA GLN A 148 9.12 7.51 28.02
C GLN A 148 9.97 7.91 26.80
N PRO A 149 9.93 7.14 25.70
CA PRO A 149 10.64 7.47 24.48
C PRO A 149 10.11 8.76 23.83
N PRO A 150 10.92 9.47 23.02
CA PRO A 150 10.45 10.58 22.23
C PRO A 150 9.30 10.15 21.31
N CYS A 151 8.34 11.05 21.12
CA CYS A 151 7.28 10.85 20.16
C CYS A 151 7.82 10.71 18.73
N ASP A 152 7.17 9.88 17.92
CA ASP A 152 7.37 9.93 16.48
C ASP A 152 6.84 11.25 15.89
N ASN A 153 7.27 11.57 14.68
CA ASN A 153 7.01 12.88 14.07
C ASN A 153 5.61 13.07 13.49
N ASN A 154 4.76 12.05 13.56
CA ASN A 154 3.43 11.98 12.96
C ASN A 154 2.36 11.46 13.93
N ILE A 155 2.56 11.68 15.22
CA ILE A 155 1.66 11.31 16.32
C ILE A 155 0.64 12.41 16.62
N VAL A 156 -0.58 11.96 16.94
CA VAL A 156 -1.63 12.72 17.61
C VAL A 156 -2.02 11.90 18.84
N ASP A 157 -1.50 12.27 20.01
CA ASP A 157 -1.93 11.68 21.28
C ASP A 157 -3.32 12.22 21.60
N ALA A 158 -4.26 11.34 21.89
CA ALA A 158 -5.66 11.71 21.98
C ALA A 158 -6.35 11.12 23.19
N SER A 159 -7.21 11.93 23.79
CA SER A 159 -7.97 11.54 24.98
C SER A 159 -8.98 10.45 24.68
N LYS A 160 -9.41 9.74 25.72
CA LYS A 160 -10.47 8.71 25.66
C LYS A 160 -11.69 9.18 24.87
N ALA A 161 -12.13 10.43 25.03
CA ALA A 161 -13.27 10.99 24.31
C ALA A 161 -13.09 11.07 22.79
N VAL A 162 -11.87 11.33 22.30
CA VAL A 162 -11.57 11.30 20.87
C VAL A 162 -11.78 9.90 20.31
N TRP A 163 -11.25 8.89 21.01
CA TRP A 163 -11.40 7.48 20.63
C TRP A 163 -12.85 7.01 20.65
N GLU A 164 -13.62 7.39 21.68
CA GLU A 164 -15.06 7.12 21.77
C GLU A 164 -15.85 7.75 20.63
N ALA A 165 -15.56 9.01 20.31
CA ALA A 165 -16.21 9.72 19.21
C ALA A 165 -15.90 9.08 17.85
N LEU A 166 -14.70 8.51 17.68
CA LEU A 166 -14.33 7.72 16.51
C LEU A 166 -14.93 6.30 16.55
N GLY A 167 -15.53 5.88 17.66
CA GLY A 167 -16.22 4.59 17.78
C GLY A 167 -15.29 3.39 17.83
N VAL A 168 -14.05 3.59 18.31
CA VAL A 168 -13.09 2.50 18.52
C VAL A 168 -13.42 1.83 19.87
N PRO A 169 -13.65 0.50 19.91
CA PRO A 169 -13.87 -0.25 21.15
C PRO A 169 -12.73 -0.08 22.15
N GLU A 170 -13.00 -0.14 23.46
CA GLU A 170 -12.01 0.17 24.52
C GLU A 170 -10.81 -0.78 24.52
N ASN A 171 -11.03 -2.03 24.14
CA ASN A 171 -10.01 -3.06 23.97
C ASN A 171 -9.14 -2.88 22.71
N ASP A 172 -9.49 -1.95 21.83
CA ASP A 172 -8.79 -1.69 20.56
C ASP A 172 -8.09 -0.30 20.58
N ARG A 173 -7.90 0.30 21.77
CA ARG A 173 -7.42 1.69 21.95
C ARG A 173 -5.94 1.80 22.31
N ASP A 174 -5.10 0.94 21.77
CA ASP A 174 -3.65 1.05 21.99
C ASP A 174 -3.02 2.01 20.96
N CYS A 175 -3.37 1.91 19.66
CA CYS A 175 -2.95 2.86 18.62
C CYS A 175 -3.73 2.66 17.29
N PHE A 176 -4.06 3.74 16.56
CA PHE A 176 -4.96 3.74 15.39
C PHE A 176 -4.53 4.71 14.29
N LEU A 177 -4.46 4.26 13.04
CA LEU A 177 -4.06 5.11 11.90
C LEU A 177 -5.19 6.01 11.39
N VAL A 178 -5.18 7.28 11.78
CA VAL A 178 -6.14 8.30 11.33
C VAL A 178 -5.71 8.88 9.98
N ALA A 179 -6.37 8.40 8.91
CA ALA A 179 -6.72 9.13 7.67
C ALA A 179 -7.32 8.15 6.63
N GLU A 180 -8.54 8.49 6.19
CA GLU A 180 -9.40 7.92 5.13
C GLU A 180 -9.32 6.42 4.80
N ALA A 181 -10.43 5.72 5.09
CA ALA A 181 -11.24 5.07 4.07
C ALA A 181 -12.71 5.10 4.53
N GLY A 182 -13.64 5.45 3.65
CA GLY A 182 -15.07 5.24 3.91
C GLY A 182 -15.34 3.74 3.87
N ASP A 183 -15.61 3.12 5.02
CA ASP A 183 -15.91 1.70 5.07
C ASP A 183 -17.29 1.41 4.48
N THR A 184 -17.29 0.72 3.35
CA THR A 184 -18.49 0.11 2.77
C THR A 184 -18.78 -1.28 3.38
N CYS A 185 -17.87 -1.83 4.18
CA CYS A 185 -18.01 -3.15 4.80
C CYS A 185 -18.62 -3.04 6.19
N LYS A 186 -19.75 -3.71 6.41
CA LYS A 186 -20.46 -3.77 7.71
C LYS A 186 -20.41 -5.19 8.28
N PRO A 187 -20.52 -5.34 9.61
CA PRO A 187 -20.67 -6.67 10.22
C PRO A 187 -21.80 -7.45 9.56
N SER A 188 -21.51 -8.70 9.23
CA SER A 188 -22.45 -9.63 8.59
C SER A 188 -23.33 -10.36 9.61
N GLY A 189 -22.96 -10.32 10.89
CA GLY A 189 -23.67 -10.97 11.98
C GLY A 189 -22.84 -10.97 13.26
N LYS A 190 -23.23 -11.83 14.21
CA LYS A 190 -22.44 -12.13 15.41
C LYS A 190 -22.44 -13.63 15.70
N VAL A 191 -21.35 -14.13 16.28
CA VAL A 191 -21.27 -15.47 16.86
C VAL A 191 -21.25 -15.36 18.38
N LYS A 192 -21.88 -16.31 19.07
CA LYS A 192 -21.88 -16.38 20.53
C LYS A 192 -20.72 -17.25 21.00
N GLY A 193 -19.87 -16.71 21.86
CA GLY A 193 -18.76 -17.41 22.48
C GLY A 193 -19.23 -18.62 23.29
N LYS A 194 -18.53 -19.74 23.11
CA LYS A 194 -18.73 -20.98 23.84
C LYS A 194 -17.49 -21.25 24.68
N LYS A 195 -17.70 -21.81 25.87
CA LYS A 195 -16.59 -22.26 26.71
C LYS A 195 -15.83 -23.39 26.01
N PRO A 196 -14.49 -23.27 25.82
CA PRO A 196 -13.68 -24.35 25.28
C PRO A 196 -13.74 -25.58 26.21
N PRO A 197 -13.89 -26.81 25.69
CA PRO A 197 -13.74 -28.03 26.47
C PRO A 197 -12.27 -28.25 26.88
N GLY A 198 -11.95 -28.06 28.16
CA GLY A 198 -10.59 -28.28 28.68
C GLY A 198 -9.58 -27.26 28.14
N ASN A 199 -8.44 -27.74 27.63
CA ASN A 199 -7.34 -26.92 27.08
C ASN A 199 -7.40 -26.82 25.54
N GLN A 200 -8.59 -26.88 24.94
CA GLN A 200 -8.75 -26.85 23.48
C GLN A 200 -8.57 -25.47 22.85
N CYS A 201 -8.42 -24.42 23.66
CA CYS A 201 -8.03 -23.11 23.18
C CYS A 201 -6.52 -22.94 23.32
N ASN A 202 -5.86 -22.70 22.18
CA ASN A 202 -4.43 -22.38 22.16
C ASN A 202 -4.24 -20.92 22.57
N HIS A 203 -3.27 -20.67 23.45
CA HIS A 203 -2.87 -19.36 23.96
C HIS A 203 -1.49 -18.91 23.45
N GLU A 204 -0.92 -19.63 22.49
CA GLU A 204 0.31 -19.21 21.80
C GLU A 204 0.09 -17.89 21.04
N ASN A 205 1.16 -17.11 20.91
CA ASN A 205 1.19 -15.74 20.36
C ASN A 205 0.10 -14.79 20.89
N ASP A 206 -0.23 -14.90 22.19
CA ASP A 206 -1.23 -14.05 22.86
C ASP A 206 -2.67 -14.25 22.32
N SER A 207 -2.96 -15.40 21.71
CA SER A 207 -4.29 -15.75 21.23
C SER A 207 -5.34 -15.74 22.34
N ASP A 208 -6.38 -14.92 22.15
CA ASP A 208 -7.54 -14.82 23.04
C ASP A 208 -8.53 -15.97 22.82
N CYS A 209 -9.19 -16.40 23.89
CA CYS A 209 -10.25 -17.41 23.82
C CYS A 209 -11.63 -16.78 23.91
N CYS A 210 -12.59 -17.34 23.17
CA CYS A 210 -13.97 -16.91 23.29
C CYS A 210 -14.50 -17.11 24.72
N LYS A 211 -15.12 -16.07 25.25
CA LYS A 211 -15.77 -16.08 26.56
C LYS A 211 -17.20 -16.57 26.42
N GLU A 212 -17.60 -17.47 27.33
CA GLU A 212 -18.94 -18.03 27.32
C GLU A 212 -19.98 -16.92 27.49
N GLY A 213 -20.89 -16.81 26.52
CA GLY A 213 -21.97 -15.83 26.58
C GLY A 213 -21.70 -14.50 25.88
N GLU A 214 -20.44 -14.18 25.56
CA GLU A 214 -20.09 -12.97 24.81
C GLU A 214 -20.41 -13.12 23.32
N TYR A 215 -20.57 -11.99 22.62
CA TYR A 215 -20.92 -11.97 21.20
C TYR A 215 -19.84 -11.25 20.40
N TYR A 216 -19.24 -11.98 19.45
CA TYR A 216 -18.17 -11.50 18.58
C TYR A 216 -18.76 -11.19 17.20
N ASN A 217 -18.31 -10.11 16.56
CA ASN A 217 -18.76 -9.76 15.22
C ASN A 217 -18.19 -10.74 14.18
N ILE A 218 -18.93 -10.95 13.10
CA ILE A 218 -18.43 -11.67 11.92
C ILE A 218 -18.57 -10.81 10.68
N TYR A 219 -17.70 -11.03 9.70
CA TYR A 219 -17.58 -10.25 8.48
C TYR A 219 -17.37 -11.16 7.28
N LYS A 220 -18.14 -10.91 6.20
CA LYS A 220 -17.96 -11.53 4.88
C LYS A 220 -17.23 -10.63 3.90
N CYS A 221 -16.79 -9.46 4.36
CA CYS A 221 -16.13 -8.44 3.57
C CYS A 221 -14.96 -7.89 4.37
N SER A 222 -14.07 -7.19 3.67
CA SER A 222 -12.95 -6.45 4.25
C SER A 222 -13.00 -5.02 3.70
N PRO A 223 -12.26 -4.06 4.29
CA PRO A 223 -12.14 -2.72 3.73
C PRO A 223 -11.67 -2.73 2.26
N PRO A 224 -12.01 -1.71 1.46
CA PRO A 224 -11.61 -1.64 0.06
C PRO A 224 -10.09 -1.75 -0.12
N VAL A 225 -9.66 -2.59 -1.05
CA VAL A 225 -8.24 -2.72 -1.41
C VAL A 225 -7.81 -1.51 -2.22
N THR A 226 -6.77 -0.81 -1.78
CA THR A 226 -6.19 0.36 -2.45
C THR A 226 -4.70 0.13 -2.78
N SER A 227 -4.02 1.14 -3.34
CA SER A 227 -2.55 1.14 -3.45
C SER A 227 -1.86 0.90 -2.12
N HIS A 228 -2.51 1.38 -1.06
CA HIS A 228 -1.96 1.45 0.27
C HIS A 228 -3.00 0.94 1.26
N THR A 229 -3.31 -0.35 1.17
CA THR A 229 -4.39 -0.94 1.96
C THR A 229 -3.94 -1.02 3.40
N LYS A 230 -4.58 -0.26 4.28
CA LYS A 230 -4.28 -0.32 5.71
C LYS A 230 -4.76 -1.65 6.28
N ALA A 231 -3.91 -2.32 7.05
CA ALA A 231 -4.23 -3.54 7.76
C ALA A 231 -3.63 -3.54 9.17
N THR A 232 -4.22 -4.37 10.03
CA THR A 232 -3.64 -4.80 11.30
C THR A 232 -2.79 -6.05 11.03
N LEU A 233 -1.56 -6.07 11.54
CA LEU A 233 -0.67 -7.23 11.43
C LEU A 233 -0.76 -8.04 12.73
N THR A 234 -1.02 -9.34 12.62
CA THR A 234 -1.00 -10.28 13.76
C THR A 234 0.10 -11.33 13.55
N GLU A 235 0.58 -11.96 14.62
CA GLU A 235 1.57 -13.05 14.55
C GLU A 235 0.82 -14.38 14.64
N ASN A 236 1.09 -15.27 13.69
CA ASN A 236 0.50 -16.60 13.63
C ASN A 236 1.53 -17.64 13.21
N SER A 237 1.41 -18.83 13.80
CA SER A 237 2.15 -20.02 13.42
C SER A 237 1.37 -20.83 12.40
N PHE A 238 2.00 -21.11 11.26
CA PHE A 238 1.48 -21.97 10.19
C PHE A 238 2.04 -23.40 10.29
N GLU A 239 2.78 -23.71 11.35
CA GLU A 239 3.36 -25.03 11.62
C GLU A 239 2.34 -25.99 12.25
N PRO A 240 2.55 -27.32 12.15
CA PRO A 240 1.67 -28.28 12.79
C PRO A 240 1.65 -28.11 14.32
N GLY A 241 0.47 -27.86 14.87
CA GLY A 241 0.28 -27.68 16.32
C GLY A 241 0.52 -26.26 16.82
N GLY A 242 0.76 -25.29 15.93
CA GLY A 242 0.74 -23.87 16.25
C GLY A 242 -0.68 -23.33 16.48
N ASP A 243 -0.77 -22.02 16.72
CA ASP A 243 -2.01 -21.28 16.97
C ASP A 243 -2.88 -21.05 15.73
N GLY A 244 -2.32 -21.15 14.51
CA GLY A 244 -3.08 -21.08 13.26
C GLY A 244 -4.05 -22.25 13.04
N GLY A 245 -4.01 -23.25 13.91
CA GLY A 245 -4.95 -24.35 13.91
C GLY A 245 -4.65 -25.38 12.82
N GLY A 246 -5.53 -25.46 11.82
CA GLY A 246 -5.49 -26.49 10.77
C GLY A 246 -4.48 -26.21 9.65
N PRO A 247 -4.35 -27.13 8.67
CA PRO A 247 -3.56 -26.87 7.46
C PRO A 247 -4.14 -25.70 6.64
N SER A 248 -3.30 -24.91 5.99
CA SER A 248 -3.72 -23.67 5.35
C SER A 248 -4.67 -23.83 4.15
N GLU A 249 -5.66 -22.94 4.06
CA GLU A 249 -6.82 -23.04 3.16
C GLU A 249 -6.46 -23.01 1.67
N CYS A 250 -5.30 -22.45 1.28
CA CYS A 250 -4.89 -22.42 -0.13
C CYS A 250 -4.46 -23.78 -0.69
N ASP A 251 -3.81 -24.62 0.12
CA ASP A 251 -3.17 -25.86 -0.35
C ASP A 251 -3.31 -27.06 0.60
N ASN A 252 -4.05 -26.92 1.70
CA ASN A 252 -4.26 -27.91 2.74
C ASN A 252 -2.95 -28.44 3.33
N GLN A 253 -1.95 -27.57 3.49
CA GLN A 253 -0.64 -27.90 4.03
C GLN A 253 -0.26 -26.95 5.17
N TYR A 254 0.57 -27.45 6.10
CA TYR A 254 1.28 -26.61 7.04
C TYR A 254 2.51 -26.00 6.36
N HIS A 255 2.91 -24.82 6.80
CA HIS A 255 4.04 -24.06 6.24
C HIS A 255 5.05 -23.73 7.35
N ASN A 256 6.30 -23.45 6.97
CA ASN A 256 7.35 -23.13 7.92
C ASN A 256 7.26 -21.66 8.35
N ASP A 257 7.31 -21.38 9.65
CA ASP A 257 7.21 -20.00 10.17
C ASP A 257 8.41 -19.12 9.82
N ASN A 258 9.50 -19.72 9.35
CA ASN A 258 10.67 -19.00 8.83
C ASN A 258 10.51 -18.56 7.37
N ASP A 259 9.45 -18.98 6.68
CA ASP A 259 9.10 -18.45 5.37
C ASP A 259 8.23 -17.19 5.53
N PRO A 260 8.41 -16.13 4.71
CA PRO A 260 7.56 -14.95 4.76
C PRO A 260 6.20 -15.26 4.14
N ILE A 261 5.25 -15.68 4.97
CA ILE A 261 3.91 -16.14 4.58
C ILE A 261 2.84 -15.51 5.46
N VAL A 262 1.62 -15.44 4.94
CA VAL A 262 0.49 -14.80 5.62
C VAL A 262 -0.86 -15.45 5.32
N ALA A 263 -1.79 -15.29 6.25
CA ALA A 263 -3.23 -15.37 6.05
C ALA A 263 -3.81 -13.97 5.82
N LEU A 264 -4.97 -13.89 5.17
CA LEU A 264 -5.70 -12.63 4.98
C LEU A 264 -7.13 -12.78 5.48
N SER A 265 -7.72 -11.72 6.07
CA SER A 265 -9.14 -11.69 6.38
C SER A 265 -10.00 -12.11 5.18
N THR A 266 -11.11 -12.81 5.43
CA THR A 266 -11.98 -13.41 4.40
C THR A 266 -12.24 -12.52 3.18
N GLY A 267 -12.60 -11.24 3.40
CA GLY A 267 -12.89 -10.32 2.30
C GLY A 267 -11.68 -10.03 1.40
N TRP A 268 -10.49 -9.91 1.98
CA TRP A 268 -9.23 -9.75 1.23
C TRP A 268 -8.74 -11.04 0.62
N PHE A 269 -8.88 -12.17 1.32
CA PHE A 269 -8.58 -13.51 0.81
C PHE A 269 -9.34 -13.80 -0.49
N ASN A 270 -10.59 -13.31 -0.56
CA ASN A 270 -11.42 -13.22 -1.77
C ASN A 270 -11.61 -14.60 -2.42
N ASN A 271 -12.14 -15.56 -1.65
CA ASN A 271 -12.43 -16.92 -2.09
C ASN A 271 -11.22 -17.56 -2.80
N LYS A 272 -10.07 -17.63 -2.12
CA LYS A 272 -8.81 -18.17 -2.63
C LYS A 272 -8.19 -17.45 -3.83
N LYS A 273 -8.78 -16.35 -4.34
CA LYS A 273 -8.21 -15.61 -5.49
C LYS A 273 -6.85 -14.99 -5.19
N ARG A 274 -6.47 -14.85 -3.93
CA ARG A 274 -5.13 -14.40 -3.51
C ARG A 274 -4.16 -15.52 -3.19
N CYS A 275 -4.60 -16.78 -3.21
CA CYS A 275 -3.73 -17.91 -2.89
C CYS A 275 -2.46 -17.94 -3.72
N HIS A 276 -1.35 -18.12 -3.01
CA HIS A 276 0.01 -18.19 -3.52
C HIS A 276 0.49 -16.93 -4.26
N LYS A 277 -0.28 -15.84 -4.20
CA LYS A 277 0.17 -14.53 -4.65
C LYS A 277 0.96 -13.87 -3.54
N TYR A 278 1.84 -12.96 -3.95
CA TYR A 278 2.64 -12.19 -3.02
C TYR A 278 2.00 -10.83 -2.77
N ILE A 279 2.11 -10.36 -1.54
CA ILE A 279 1.81 -8.99 -1.15
C ILE A 279 3.07 -8.33 -0.59
N ASN A 280 3.19 -7.02 -0.77
CA ASN A 280 4.21 -6.26 -0.06
C ASN A 280 3.59 -5.70 1.21
N ILE A 281 4.29 -5.96 2.30
CA ILE A 281 3.93 -5.62 3.67
C ILE A 281 4.92 -4.56 4.10
N HIS A 282 4.43 -3.36 4.40
CA HIS A 282 5.25 -2.22 4.82
C HIS A 282 4.96 -1.85 6.28
N GLY A 283 5.99 -1.87 7.12
CA GLY A 283 5.89 -1.57 8.55
C GLY A 283 7.27 -1.19 9.11
N ASN A 284 7.31 -0.33 10.13
CA ASN A 284 8.54 0.15 10.76
C ASN A 284 9.62 0.69 9.77
N GLY A 285 9.17 1.38 8.71
CA GLY A 285 10.05 1.90 7.65
C GLY A 285 10.73 0.82 6.78
N LYS A 286 10.38 -0.45 6.97
CA LYS A 286 10.84 -1.60 6.18
C LYS A 286 9.72 -2.18 5.33
N SER A 287 10.07 -3.10 4.45
CA SER A 287 9.13 -3.83 3.63
C SER A 287 9.53 -5.29 3.49
N VAL A 288 8.56 -6.19 3.53
CA VAL A 288 8.75 -7.61 3.26
C VAL A 288 7.74 -8.08 2.22
N LYS A 289 8.17 -8.98 1.35
CA LYS A 289 7.32 -9.61 0.36
C LYS A 289 6.89 -10.97 0.89
N ALA A 290 5.61 -11.12 1.19
CA ALA A 290 5.07 -12.35 1.80
C ALA A 290 4.07 -13.05 0.88
N LYS A 291 4.06 -14.38 0.92
CA LYS A 291 3.15 -15.22 0.13
C LYS A 291 1.86 -15.47 0.92
N VAL A 292 0.71 -15.24 0.30
CA VAL A 292 -0.58 -15.60 0.89
C VAL A 292 -0.76 -17.12 0.80
N VAL A 293 -0.88 -17.77 1.94
CA VAL A 293 -1.05 -19.23 2.05
C VAL A 293 -2.37 -19.61 2.71
N ASP A 294 -3.03 -18.69 3.40
CA ASP A 294 -4.19 -19.03 4.21
C ASP A 294 -5.27 -17.94 4.25
N GLU A 295 -6.41 -18.30 4.83
CA GLU A 295 -7.50 -17.41 5.19
C GLU A 295 -7.52 -17.20 6.71
N CYS A 296 -7.57 -15.94 7.15
CA CYS A 296 -7.95 -15.60 8.52
C CYS A 296 -9.48 -15.48 8.53
N ASP A 297 -10.18 -16.54 8.96
CA ASP A 297 -11.64 -16.63 8.81
C ASP A 297 -12.34 -15.61 9.71
N SER A 298 -12.89 -14.56 9.09
CA SER A 298 -13.68 -13.54 9.77
C SER A 298 -15.17 -13.86 9.82
N THR A 299 -15.59 -14.99 9.23
CA THR A 299 -17.00 -15.39 9.11
C THR A 299 -17.47 -16.29 10.25
N MET A 300 -16.54 -17.00 10.89
CA MET A 300 -16.79 -17.97 11.95
C MET A 300 -15.65 -17.97 12.98
N GLY A 301 -15.90 -18.62 14.11
CA GLY A 301 -15.01 -18.64 15.28
C GLY A 301 -15.79 -19.14 16.50
N CYS A 302 -15.12 -19.26 17.64
CA CYS A 302 -15.68 -19.79 18.89
C CYS A 302 -16.24 -21.21 18.77
N ASP A 303 -15.65 -22.04 17.91
CA ASP A 303 -16.01 -23.43 17.70
C ASP A 303 -14.76 -24.32 17.63
N ASN A 304 -14.97 -25.62 17.49
CA ASN A 304 -13.89 -26.59 17.51
C ASN A 304 -12.95 -26.49 16.31
N ASP A 305 -13.44 -26.00 15.16
CA ASP A 305 -12.64 -25.91 13.93
C ASP A 305 -11.66 -24.74 14.02
N HIS A 306 -11.98 -23.71 14.82
CA HIS A 306 -11.16 -22.54 15.08
C HIS A 306 -10.50 -22.57 16.47
N ALA A 307 -10.33 -23.76 17.07
CA ALA A 307 -9.76 -23.93 18.42
C ALA A 307 -10.40 -23.00 19.49
N TYR A 308 -11.69 -22.66 19.34
CA TYR A 308 -12.43 -21.74 20.19
C TYR A 308 -11.85 -20.31 20.31
N GLN A 309 -10.98 -19.91 19.38
CA GLN A 309 -10.55 -18.52 19.20
C GLN A 309 -11.69 -17.67 18.60
N PRO A 310 -11.72 -16.34 18.85
CA PRO A 310 -12.70 -15.46 18.25
C PRO A 310 -12.56 -15.41 16.71
N PRO A 311 -13.63 -15.07 15.98
CA PRO A 311 -13.52 -14.78 14.56
C PRO A 311 -12.46 -13.73 14.29
N CYS A 312 -11.74 -13.89 13.18
CA CYS A 312 -10.77 -12.91 12.74
C CYS A 312 -11.44 -11.55 12.46
N ASP A 313 -10.73 -10.46 12.72
CA ASP A 313 -11.17 -9.15 12.26
C ASP A 313 -11.11 -9.03 10.74
N ASN A 314 -11.81 -8.03 10.20
CA ASN A 314 -12.01 -7.93 8.76
C ASN A 314 -10.88 -7.19 8.01
N ASN A 315 -9.84 -6.76 8.71
CA ASN A 315 -8.73 -5.95 8.21
C ASN A 315 -7.36 -6.51 8.65
N ILE A 316 -7.26 -7.82 8.82
CA ILE A 316 -6.09 -8.54 9.32
C ILE A 316 -5.24 -9.10 8.18
N VAL A 317 -3.93 -8.91 8.32
CA VAL A 317 -2.90 -9.74 7.71
C VAL A 317 -2.25 -10.52 8.83
N ASP A 318 -2.46 -11.83 8.83
CA ASP A 318 -2.00 -12.70 9.90
C ASP A 318 -0.70 -13.38 9.46
N ALA A 319 0.42 -13.11 10.13
CA ALA A 319 1.72 -13.29 9.52
C ALA A 319 2.68 -14.15 10.32
N SER A 320 3.50 -14.90 9.58
CA SER A 320 4.53 -15.73 10.20
C SER A 320 5.61 -14.90 10.89
N LYS A 321 6.31 -15.54 11.83
CA LYS A 321 7.47 -14.96 12.53
C LYS A 321 8.48 -14.31 11.58
N ALA A 322 8.75 -14.90 10.41
CA ALA A 322 9.68 -14.34 9.42
C ALA A 322 9.26 -12.97 8.87
N VAL A 323 7.95 -12.73 8.72
CA VAL A 323 7.43 -11.43 8.28
C VAL A 323 7.75 -10.36 9.31
N TRP A 324 7.47 -10.64 10.59
CA TRP A 324 7.78 -9.75 11.71
C TRP A 324 9.27 -9.44 11.83
N GLU A 325 10.13 -10.46 11.74
CA GLU A 325 11.59 -10.31 11.77
C GLU A 325 12.10 -9.46 10.60
N ALA A 326 11.56 -9.64 9.40
CA ALA A 326 11.94 -8.86 8.23
C ALA A 326 11.56 -7.37 8.36
N LEU A 327 10.42 -7.08 8.99
CA LEU A 327 10.02 -5.71 9.35
C LEU A 327 10.84 -5.15 10.52
N GLY A 328 11.54 -6.01 11.27
CA GLY A 328 12.32 -5.65 12.46
C GLY A 328 11.48 -5.01 13.54
N ILE A 329 10.27 -5.53 13.73
CA ILE A 329 9.40 -5.17 14.86
C ILE A 329 9.74 -6.17 15.99
N PRO A 330 10.20 -5.70 17.16
CA PRO A 330 10.55 -6.57 18.28
C PRO A 330 9.38 -7.47 18.74
N LYS A 331 9.70 -8.62 19.35
CA LYS A 331 8.67 -9.54 19.88
C LYS A 331 7.88 -8.95 21.06
N ASP A 332 8.49 -7.99 21.75
CA ASP A 332 8.00 -7.32 22.96
C ASP A 332 7.49 -5.88 22.68
N ASP A 333 7.26 -5.52 21.42
CA ASP A 333 6.77 -4.20 21.02
C ASP A 333 5.22 -4.18 21.07
N SER A 334 4.62 -3.35 21.92
CA SER A 334 3.16 -3.22 22.03
C SER A 334 2.52 -2.61 20.79
N ARG A 335 3.30 -2.01 19.87
CA ARG A 335 2.82 -1.44 18.60
C ARG A 335 2.68 -2.47 17.49
N ARG A 336 2.84 -3.76 17.81
CA ARG A 336 2.70 -4.89 16.88
C ARG A 336 1.42 -4.76 16.04
N GLU A 337 0.32 -4.29 16.62
CA GLU A 337 -0.98 -4.22 15.94
C GLU A 337 -1.16 -3.05 14.95
N CYS A 338 -0.24 -2.09 14.89
CA CYS A 338 -0.61 -0.75 14.42
C CYS A 338 -0.07 -0.32 13.05
N PHE A 339 0.70 -1.19 12.38
CA PHE A 339 1.34 -0.79 11.13
C PHE A 339 1.32 -1.87 10.08
N LEU A 340 0.37 -1.77 9.15
CA LEU A 340 0.62 -2.25 7.82
C LEU A 340 0.01 -1.39 6.72
N ASP A 341 0.88 -0.92 5.84
CA ASP A 341 0.50 -0.59 4.49
C ASP A 341 0.72 -1.85 3.65
N VAL A 342 -0.38 -2.53 3.32
CA VAL A 342 -0.41 -3.71 2.46
C VAL A 342 -0.61 -3.20 1.04
N GLU A 343 0.47 -3.15 0.27
CA GLU A 343 0.36 -3.02 -1.17
C GLU A 343 -0.07 -4.39 -1.70
N ALA A 344 -1.38 -4.62 -1.69
CA ALA A 344 -2.01 -5.81 -2.24
C ALA A 344 -2.07 -5.72 -3.78
N ARG A 345 -0.96 -5.30 -4.40
CA ARG A 345 -0.82 -5.24 -5.85
C ARG A 345 -0.06 -6.46 -6.34
N PRO A 346 -0.49 -7.10 -7.44
CA PRO A 346 0.43 -7.85 -8.26
C PRO A 346 1.50 -6.86 -8.74
N ASN A 347 2.66 -6.89 -8.10
CA ASN A 347 3.95 -6.37 -8.54
C ASN A 347 3.94 -5.02 -9.31
N HIS A 348 4.53 -4.01 -8.67
CA HIS A 348 5.18 -2.80 -9.21
C HIS A 348 4.46 -1.46 -9.01
N THR A 349 4.90 -0.71 -8.00
CA THR A 349 5.13 0.75 -8.06
C THR A 349 6.62 1.10 -8.10
N SER A 350 7.46 0.27 -8.76
CA SER A 350 8.64 0.86 -9.40
C SER A 350 8.17 1.47 -10.72
N THR A 351 8.56 2.71 -11.01
CA THR A 351 8.57 3.19 -12.40
C THR A 351 9.14 2.07 -13.27
N CYS A 352 8.40 1.58 -14.26
CA CYS A 352 8.85 0.45 -15.07
C CYS A 352 10.19 0.80 -15.71
N LYS A 353 11.24 0.05 -15.33
CA LYS A 353 12.60 0.19 -15.86
C LYS A 353 12.90 -0.96 -16.82
N PRO A 354 13.82 -0.79 -17.78
CA PRO A 354 14.30 -1.89 -18.59
C PRO A 354 14.74 -3.07 -17.72
N SER A 355 14.27 -4.26 -18.06
CA SER A 355 14.68 -5.52 -17.44
C SER A 355 16.05 -6.00 -17.93
N GLY A 356 16.54 -5.44 -19.04
CA GLY A 356 17.83 -5.75 -19.63
C GLY A 356 18.03 -5.04 -20.96
N LYS A 357 19.07 -5.47 -21.69
CA LYS A 357 19.36 -5.02 -23.06
C LYS A 357 19.58 -6.22 -23.97
N LEU A 358 19.00 -6.17 -25.16
CA LEU A 358 19.17 -7.16 -26.21
C LEU A 358 20.08 -6.60 -27.32
N LYS A 359 21.09 -7.36 -27.72
CA LYS A 359 22.01 -6.95 -28.79
C LYS A 359 21.44 -7.33 -30.14
N GLY A 360 21.12 -6.33 -30.95
CA GLY A 360 20.53 -6.51 -32.27
C GLY A 360 21.43 -7.32 -33.20
N LYS A 361 20.83 -8.32 -33.85
CA LYS A 361 21.40 -9.06 -34.97
C LYS A 361 20.70 -8.61 -36.24
N ARG A 362 21.44 -8.50 -37.35
CA ARG A 362 20.85 -8.23 -38.66
C ARG A 362 20.42 -9.54 -39.33
N PRO A 363 19.29 -9.58 -40.06
CA PRO A 363 18.92 -10.74 -40.86
C PRO A 363 20.00 -11.10 -41.88
N PRO A 364 20.25 -12.40 -42.16
CA PRO A 364 21.26 -12.86 -43.12
C PRO A 364 21.11 -12.27 -44.52
N ASN A 365 19.86 -12.04 -44.96
CA ASN A 365 19.54 -11.54 -46.31
C ASN A 365 19.36 -10.01 -46.39
N GLY A 366 19.73 -9.29 -45.32
CA GLY A 366 19.51 -7.85 -45.22
C GLY A 366 18.06 -7.48 -44.89
N CYS A 367 17.84 -6.20 -44.62
CA CYS A 367 16.53 -5.66 -44.27
C CYS A 367 15.88 -5.06 -45.50
N THR A 368 14.62 -5.40 -45.74
CA THR A 368 13.81 -4.74 -46.76
C THR A 368 13.68 -3.25 -46.41
N LYS A 369 13.57 -2.38 -47.42
CA LYS A 369 13.60 -0.93 -47.22
C LYS A 369 12.46 -0.38 -46.35
N ASP A 370 11.42 -1.19 -46.13
CA ASP A 370 10.20 -0.83 -45.40
C ASP A 370 10.10 -1.53 -44.02
N SER A 371 11.10 -2.32 -43.60
CA SER A 371 11.07 -3.01 -42.30
C SER A 371 11.85 -2.27 -41.20
N ASN A 372 11.22 -2.15 -40.02
CA ASN A 372 11.85 -1.69 -38.79
C ASN A 372 12.80 -2.76 -38.23
N CYS A 373 13.84 -3.12 -38.97
CA CYS A 373 14.81 -4.14 -38.55
C CYS A 373 15.71 -3.73 -37.38
N CYS A 374 16.21 -4.73 -36.67
CA CYS A 374 17.33 -4.58 -35.75
C CYS A 374 18.65 -4.22 -36.45
N LYS A 375 19.42 -3.34 -35.81
CA LYS A 375 20.75 -2.92 -36.27
C LYS A 375 21.82 -3.78 -35.60
N GLN A 376 22.73 -4.33 -36.40
CA GLN A 376 23.85 -5.16 -35.92
C GLN A 376 24.60 -4.44 -34.79
N GLY A 377 24.67 -5.06 -33.62
CA GLY A 377 25.41 -4.55 -32.47
C GLY A 377 24.75 -3.43 -31.68
N LYS A 378 23.61 -2.87 -32.14
CA LYS A 378 22.84 -1.89 -31.36
C LYS A 378 22.17 -2.59 -30.17
N LEU A 379 22.20 -1.96 -28.99
CA LEU A 379 21.48 -2.45 -27.82
C LEU A 379 20.05 -1.89 -27.81
N TYR A 380 19.08 -2.77 -27.61
CA TYR A 380 17.66 -2.47 -27.47
C TYR A 380 17.24 -2.76 -26.03
N ASP A 381 16.47 -1.87 -25.41
CA ASP A 381 15.94 -2.12 -24.07
C ASP A 381 14.83 -3.16 -24.13
N ILE A 382 14.85 -4.11 -23.20
CA ILE A 382 13.78 -5.11 -23.04
C ILE A 382 13.06 -4.90 -21.71
N TYR A 383 11.76 -5.17 -21.66
CA TYR A 383 10.90 -4.87 -20.53
C TYR A 383 10.06 -6.08 -20.15
N LYS A 384 9.93 -6.34 -18.84
CA LYS A 384 8.98 -7.30 -18.27
C LYS A 384 7.80 -6.60 -17.57
N CYS A 385 7.72 -5.28 -17.73
CA CYS A 385 6.75 -4.41 -17.09
C CYS A 385 6.28 -3.37 -18.11
N SER A 386 5.21 -2.65 -17.75
CA SER A 386 4.67 -1.53 -18.51
C SER A 386 4.35 -0.37 -17.55
N PRO A 387 4.13 0.87 -18.03
CA PRO A 387 3.66 1.97 -17.20
C PRO A 387 2.39 1.60 -16.42
N GLN A 388 2.14 2.30 -15.30
CA GLN A 388 0.98 2.03 -14.45
C GLN A 388 -0.34 2.18 -15.22
N VAL A 389 -1.23 1.20 -15.07
CA VAL A 389 -2.59 1.25 -15.61
C VAL A 389 -3.44 2.16 -14.74
N SER A 390 -4.23 3.02 -15.38
CA SER A 390 -5.22 3.92 -14.78
C SER A 390 -6.44 4.03 -15.70
N ASN A 391 -7.44 4.81 -15.31
CA ASN A 391 -8.59 5.11 -16.18
C ASN A 391 -8.21 5.94 -17.42
N HIS A 392 -6.97 6.46 -17.48
CA HIS A 392 -6.43 7.27 -18.56
C HIS A 392 -4.98 6.87 -18.89
N THR A 393 -4.73 5.57 -19.02
CA THR A 393 -3.38 5.03 -19.26
C THR A 393 -2.82 5.56 -20.57
N LYS A 394 -1.77 6.39 -20.52
CA LYS A 394 -1.11 6.89 -21.72
C LYS A 394 -0.39 5.75 -22.44
N ALA A 395 -0.54 5.68 -23.75
CA ALA A 395 0.11 4.69 -24.59
C ALA A 395 0.44 5.24 -25.97
N THR A 396 1.33 4.54 -26.65
CA THR A 396 1.57 4.67 -28.07
C THR A 396 0.70 3.65 -28.83
N LEU A 397 -0.23 4.13 -29.66
CA LEU A 397 -0.93 3.29 -30.62
C LEU A 397 -0.04 3.05 -31.84
N THR A 398 0.18 1.79 -32.20
CA THR A 398 0.86 1.40 -33.45
C THR A 398 -0.09 0.62 -34.36
N LEU A 399 0.24 0.55 -35.65
CA LEU A 399 -0.50 -0.28 -36.60
C LEU A 399 0.07 -1.70 -36.58
N ASN A 400 -0.81 -2.70 -36.43
CA ASN A 400 -0.46 -4.11 -36.53
C ASN A 400 -1.44 -4.84 -37.45
N GLU A 401 -0.96 -5.87 -38.13
CA GLU A 401 -1.77 -6.78 -38.94
C GLU A 401 -1.93 -8.11 -38.20
N PHE A 402 -3.15 -8.60 -38.06
CA PHE A 402 -3.46 -9.84 -37.33
C PHE A 402 -3.92 -10.98 -38.25
N GLU A 403 -3.99 -10.70 -39.55
CA GLU A 403 -4.43 -11.64 -40.59
C GLU A 403 -3.32 -12.63 -40.96
N SER A 404 -3.71 -13.87 -41.28
CA SER A 404 -2.78 -14.85 -41.86
C SER A 404 -2.50 -14.49 -43.33
N ASN A 405 -1.50 -13.65 -43.56
CA ASN A 405 -1.00 -13.39 -44.90
C ASN A 405 0.31 -14.17 -45.03
N VAL A 406 0.29 -15.18 -45.90
CA VAL A 406 1.33 -16.21 -46.10
C VAL A 406 2.77 -15.70 -45.91
N ASP A 407 3.57 -16.51 -45.20
CA ASP A 407 4.97 -16.38 -44.73
C ASP A 407 5.18 -15.61 -43.40
N GLY A 408 5.29 -16.36 -42.29
CA GLY A 408 6.00 -15.93 -41.08
C GLY A 408 5.14 -15.49 -39.88
N GLY A 409 3.88 -15.12 -40.07
CA GLY A 409 3.03 -14.66 -38.96
C GLY A 409 2.66 -15.77 -37.96
N THR A 410 2.89 -15.54 -36.67
CA THR A 410 2.42 -16.42 -35.58
C THR A 410 0.95 -16.14 -35.26
N PRO A 411 0.13 -17.18 -34.93
CA PRO A 411 -1.22 -16.95 -34.41
C PRO A 411 -1.19 -16.16 -33.10
N CYS A 412 -2.23 -15.39 -32.83
CA CYS A 412 -2.29 -14.52 -31.65
C CYS A 412 -2.30 -15.33 -30.34
N GLU A 413 -1.57 -14.86 -29.34
CA GLU A 413 -1.27 -15.63 -28.13
C GLU A 413 -2.51 -15.97 -27.28
N CYS A 414 -3.55 -15.13 -27.29
CA CYS A 414 -4.71 -15.34 -26.41
C CYS A 414 -5.61 -16.51 -26.82
N ASP A 415 -5.68 -16.86 -28.10
CA ASP A 415 -6.57 -17.91 -28.59
C ASP A 415 -5.99 -18.79 -29.69
N GLY A 416 -4.73 -18.57 -30.08
CA GLY A 416 -4.02 -19.34 -31.09
C GLY A 416 -4.60 -19.17 -32.49
N LYS A 417 -5.26 -18.04 -32.78
CA LYS A 417 -5.91 -17.77 -34.08
C LYS A 417 -5.35 -16.53 -34.74
N PHE A 418 -5.54 -16.47 -36.05
CA PHE A 418 -5.44 -15.24 -36.81
C PHE A 418 -6.79 -14.52 -36.79
N HIS A 419 -6.74 -13.19 -36.79
CA HIS A 419 -7.92 -12.35 -36.77
C HIS A 419 -7.98 -11.44 -37.99
N LEU A 420 -9.18 -11.09 -38.43
CA LEU A 420 -9.35 -10.17 -39.55
C LEU A 420 -9.04 -8.74 -39.13
N ASP A 421 -8.31 -7.99 -39.96
CA ASP A 421 -7.90 -6.60 -39.71
C ASP A 421 -9.11 -5.63 -39.66
N LYS A 422 -10.28 -6.12 -40.07
CA LYS A 422 -11.58 -5.45 -39.97
C LYS A 422 -12.19 -5.52 -38.56
N GLU A 423 -11.67 -6.35 -37.66
CA GLU A 423 -12.12 -6.47 -36.27
C GLU A 423 -11.46 -5.41 -35.38
N HIS A 424 -12.16 -4.92 -34.34
CA HIS A 424 -11.56 -4.04 -33.34
C HIS A 424 -10.74 -4.86 -32.34
N ILE A 425 -9.47 -5.10 -32.67
CA ILE A 425 -8.57 -5.97 -31.91
C ILE A 425 -7.21 -5.32 -31.71
N VAL A 426 -6.52 -5.73 -30.65
CA VAL A 426 -5.21 -5.20 -30.27
C VAL A 426 -4.30 -6.26 -29.65
N ALA A 427 -3.00 -6.05 -29.80
CA ALA A 427 -1.95 -6.57 -28.94
C ALA A 427 -1.52 -5.47 -27.96
N ILE A 428 -1.12 -5.82 -26.74
CA ILE A 428 -0.63 -4.86 -25.75
C ILE A 428 0.72 -5.30 -25.20
N SER A 429 1.57 -4.34 -24.82
CA SER A 429 2.90 -4.62 -24.28
C SER A 429 2.89 -5.63 -23.14
N THR A 430 3.92 -6.46 -23.03
CA THR A 430 4.10 -7.55 -22.03
C THR A 430 3.59 -7.22 -20.63
N GLY A 431 3.94 -6.05 -20.09
CA GLY A 431 3.52 -5.66 -18.74
C GLY A 431 2.02 -5.40 -18.61
N TRP A 432 1.37 -4.84 -19.64
CA TRP A 432 -0.08 -4.67 -19.69
C TRP A 432 -0.81 -5.96 -20.05
N TYR A 433 -0.21 -6.79 -20.91
CA TYR A 433 -0.71 -8.13 -21.23
C TYR A 433 -0.81 -9.00 -19.97
N ASN A 434 0.20 -8.89 -19.09
CA ASN A 434 0.22 -9.48 -17.75
C ASN A 434 -0.09 -10.98 -17.77
N LYS A 435 0.71 -11.73 -18.54
CA LYS A 435 0.58 -13.19 -18.71
C LYS A 435 -0.84 -13.61 -19.12
N GLY A 436 -1.41 -12.87 -20.07
CA GLY A 436 -2.75 -13.13 -20.60
C GLY A 436 -3.90 -12.73 -19.68
N SER A 437 -3.69 -11.99 -18.58
CA SER A 437 -4.80 -11.59 -17.71
C SER A 437 -5.84 -10.72 -18.41
N ARG A 438 -5.44 -10.04 -19.50
CA ARG A 438 -6.33 -9.24 -20.35
C ARG A 438 -6.78 -9.96 -21.61
N CYS A 439 -6.39 -11.21 -21.83
CA CYS A 439 -6.77 -11.96 -23.01
C CYS A 439 -8.29 -12.03 -23.17
N LEU A 440 -8.74 -11.76 -24.40
CA LEU A 440 -10.14 -11.77 -24.82
C LEU A 440 -11.05 -10.79 -24.07
N ASN A 441 -10.48 -9.97 -23.17
CA ASN A 441 -11.16 -8.83 -22.57
C ASN A 441 -11.07 -7.61 -23.49
N TYR A 442 -11.84 -6.59 -23.16
CA TYR A 442 -11.93 -5.37 -23.95
C TYR A 442 -11.25 -4.20 -23.24
N ILE A 443 -10.68 -3.31 -24.04
CA ILE A 443 -10.18 -2.00 -23.60
C ILE A 443 -10.88 -0.88 -24.38
N ASN A 444 -11.07 0.26 -23.74
CA ASN A 444 -11.51 1.49 -24.39
C ASN A 444 -10.27 2.28 -24.78
N ILE A 445 -10.15 2.63 -26.06
CA ILE A 445 -9.04 3.39 -26.62
C ILE A 445 -9.55 4.78 -26.97
N TYR A 446 -8.89 5.82 -26.48
CA TYR A 446 -9.21 7.23 -26.70
C TYR A 446 -8.08 7.89 -27.49
N GLY A 447 -8.41 8.47 -28.64
CA GLY A 447 -7.43 9.11 -29.52
C GLY A 447 -8.11 9.91 -30.64
N ASN A 448 -7.45 10.96 -31.12
CA ASN A 448 -7.97 11.80 -32.21
C ASN A 448 -9.40 12.35 -31.94
N GLY A 449 -9.72 12.65 -30.68
CA GLY A 449 -11.05 13.12 -30.26
C GLY A 449 -12.16 12.08 -30.32
N LYS A 450 -11.84 10.81 -30.57
CA LYS A 450 -12.79 9.69 -30.64
C LYS A 450 -12.40 8.57 -29.68
N SER A 451 -13.30 7.60 -29.53
CA SER A 451 -13.05 6.39 -28.76
C SER A 451 -13.53 5.13 -29.48
N VAL A 452 -12.86 4.00 -29.23
CA VAL A 452 -13.26 2.69 -29.73
C VAL A 452 -13.00 1.61 -28.68
N LYS A 453 -13.94 0.68 -28.54
CA LYS A 453 -13.78 -0.53 -27.72
C LYS A 453 -13.16 -1.64 -28.56
N ALA A 454 -12.04 -2.21 -28.11
CA ALA A 454 -11.28 -3.22 -28.84
C ALA A 454 -10.92 -4.41 -27.95
N LYS A 455 -10.89 -5.61 -28.52
CA LYS A 455 -10.58 -6.87 -27.82
C LYS A 455 -9.07 -7.12 -27.82
N VAL A 456 -8.49 -7.44 -26.67
CA VAL A 456 -7.08 -7.87 -26.59
C VAL A 456 -6.99 -9.31 -27.08
N VAL A 457 -6.20 -9.54 -28.12
CA VAL A 457 -6.02 -10.86 -28.75
C VAL A 457 -4.60 -11.38 -28.64
N ASP A 458 -3.63 -10.52 -28.34
CA ASP A 458 -2.22 -10.88 -28.47
C ASP A 458 -1.32 -10.10 -27.50
N GLU A 459 -0.08 -10.58 -27.36
CA GLU A 459 1.00 -9.88 -26.67
C GLU A 459 1.85 -9.08 -27.67
N CYS A 460 2.18 -7.84 -27.35
CA CYS A 460 3.29 -7.14 -28.01
C CYS A 460 4.56 -7.39 -27.19
N ASP A 461 5.33 -8.42 -27.56
CA ASP A 461 6.46 -8.90 -26.74
C ASP A 461 7.56 -7.85 -26.64
N SER A 462 7.78 -7.35 -25.43
CA SER A 462 8.81 -6.37 -25.08
C SER A 462 10.06 -7.01 -24.45
N THR A 463 10.10 -8.34 -24.35
CA THR A 463 11.17 -9.13 -23.74
C THR A 463 12.16 -9.70 -24.74
N MET A 464 11.70 -10.00 -25.96
CA MET A 464 12.47 -10.66 -27.02
C MET A 464 12.34 -9.93 -28.37
N GLY A 465 13.24 -10.26 -29.30
CA GLY A 465 13.33 -9.63 -30.62
C GLY A 465 14.74 -9.73 -31.21
N CYS A 466 14.92 -9.22 -32.43
CA CYS A 466 16.16 -9.28 -33.21
C CYS A 466 16.70 -10.69 -33.45
N ASP A 467 15.82 -11.68 -33.56
CA ASP A 467 16.12 -13.07 -33.91
C ASP A 467 15.20 -13.52 -35.06
N GLU A 468 15.35 -14.78 -35.48
CA GLU A 468 14.60 -15.34 -36.60
C GLU A 468 13.10 -15.47 -36.30
N ASP A 469 12.74 -15.79 -35.05
CA ASP A 469 11.36 -15.97 -34.61
C ASP A 469 10.55 -14.66 -34.64
N HIS A 470 11.22 -13.51 -34.59
CA HIS A 470 10.61 -12.19 -34.63
C HIS A 470 10.95 -11.40 -35.92
N ASP A 471 11.30 -12.09 -37.01
CA ASP A 471 11.69 -11.48 -38.29
C ASP A 471 12.81 -10.42 -38.17
N PHE A 472 13.67 -10.58 -37.17
CA PHE A 472 14.70 -9.64 -36.76
C PHE A 472 14.17 -8.22 -36.44
N GLN A 473 12.91 -8.08 -36.06
CA GLN A 473 12.32 -6.83 -35.56
C GLN A 473 12.74 -6.56 -34.11
N PRO A 474 12.85 -5.28 -33.69
CA PRO A 474 13.19 -4.94 -32.31
C PRO A 474 12.09 -5.36 -31.34
N PRO A 475 12.45 -5.60 -30.07
CA PRO A 475 11.45 -5.81 -29.03
C PRO A 475 10.43 -4.67 -29.00
N CYS A 476 9.18 -5.00 -28.72
CA CYS A 476 8.12 -4.02 -28.53
C CYS A 476 8.49 -3.05 -27.40
N ALA A 477 8.05 -1.79 -27.53
CA ALA A 477 8.15 -0.86 -26.42
C ALA A 477 7.16 -1.26 -25.31
N ASN A 478 7.40 -0.79 -24.08
CA ASN A 478 6.62 -1.19 -22.92
C ASN A 478 5.31 -0.41 -22.73
N ASP A 479 5.02 0.55 -23.61
CA ASP A 479 3.89 1.46 -23.54
C ASP A 479 3.03 1.42 -24.83
N VAL A 480 2.95 0.27 -25.50
CA VAL A 480 2.35 0.10 -26.82
C VAL A 480 0.99 -0.61 -26.76
N VAL A 481 0.06 -0.09 -27.55
CA VAL A 481 -1.15 -0.79 -28.00
C VAL A 481 -1.01 -0.96 -29.52
N ALA A 482 -0.74 -2.18 -29.97
CA ALA A 482 -0.60 -2.49 -31.38
C ALA A 482 -1.97 -2.87 -31.94
N ALA A 483 -2.52 -2.11 -32.87
CA ALA A 483 -3.94 -2.17 -33.19
C ALA A 483 -4.23 -2.39 -34.67
N SER A 484 -5.35 -3.08 -34.93
CA SER A 484 -5.80 -3.41 -36.28
C SER A 484 -6.18 -2.16 -37.09
N LYS A 485 -6.22 -2.31 -38.42
CA LYS A 485 -6.67 -1.25 -39.34
C LYS A 485 -8.06 -0.70 -39.01
N ALA A 486 -8.95 -1.51 -38.44
CA ALA A 486 -10.30 -1.11 -38.03
C ALA A 486 -10.29 -0.20 -36.79
N VAL A 487 -9.44 -0.46 -35.80
CA VAL A 487 -9.29 0.43 -34.62
C VAL A 487 -8.87 1.83 -35.07
N TRP A 488 -7.87 1.92 -35.95
CA TRP A 488 -7.43 3.20 -36.52
C TRP A 488 -8.53 3.91 -37.31
N ALA A 489 -9.35 3.15 -38.05
CA ALA A 489 -10.49 3.70 -38.78
C ALA A 489 -11.58 4.25 -37.85
N ALA A 490 -11.88 3.54 -36.75
CA ALA A 490 -12.86 3.96 -35.75
C ALA A 490 -12.43 5.26 -35.03
N LEU A 491 -11.13 5.42 -34.77
CA LEU A 491 -10.54 6.67 -34.27
C LEU A 491 -10.50 7.79 -35.34
N GLY A 492 -10.92 7.52 -36.58
CA GLY A 492 -11.01 8.52 -37.63
C GLY A 492 -9.65 8.96 -38.19
N VAL A 493 -8.61 8.13 -38.09
CA VAL A 493 -7.28 8.46 -38.60
C VAL A 493 -7.16 8.05 -40.08
N PRO A 494 -6.84 9.01 -40.99
CA PRO A 494 -6.62 8.74 -42.42
C PRO A 494 -5.53 7.69 -42.67
N LYS A 495 -5.65 6.88 -43.72
CA LYS A 495 -4.75 5.75 -43.99
C LYS A 495 -3.28 6.14 -44.11
N ASP A 496 -3.01 7.29 -44.73
CA ASP A 496 -1.70 7.90 -44.94
C ASP A 496 -1.07 8.47 -43.66
N GLN A 497 -1.85 8.60 -42.58
CA GLN A 497 -1.40 9.11 -41.28
C GLN A 497 -1.28 8.00 -40.22
N ARG A 498 -1.52 6.74 -40.60
CA ARG A 498 -1.39 5.60 -39.68
C ARG A 498 0.07 5.21 -39.54
N GLY A 499 0.46 4.89 -38.31
CA GLY A 499 1.80 4.39 -38.02
C GLY A 499 2.06 4.46 -36.53
N LYS A 500 2.02 5.67 -35.96
CA LYS A 500 2.20 5.90 -34.52
C LYS A 500 1.38 7.10 -34.06
N MET A 501 0.62 6.97 -32.97
CA MET A 501 -0.18 8.04 -32.38
C MET A 501 -0.22 7.91 -30.86
N GLU A 502 -0.18 9.03 -30.12
CA GLU A 502 -0.42 9.01 -28.67
C GLU A 502 -1.91 8.84 -28.37
N ILE A 503 -2.22 7.96 -27.42
CA ILE A 503 -3.57 7.64 -26.99
C ILE A 503 -3.65 7.55 -25.46
N GLN A 504 -4.87 7.49 -24.96
CA GLN A 504 -5.17 6.96 -23.64
C GLN A 504 -5.99 5.68 -23.76
N TRP A 505 -5.88 4.77 -22.80
CA TRP A 505 -6.75 3.60 -22.72
C TRP A 505 -7.15 3.26 -21.27
N SER A 506 -8.25 2.53 -21.14
CA SER A 506 -8.73 1.97 -19.89
C SER A 506 -9.29 0.56 -20.12
N ASP A 507 -9.33 -0.28 -19.08
CA ASP A 507 -10.14 -1.50 -19.11
C ASP A 507 -11.63 -1.11 -19.33
N ALA A 508 -12.41 -1.97 -20.02
CA ALA A 508 -13.73 -1.62 -20.59
C ALA A 508 -14.94 -2.41 -20.07
#